data_AF-A0A3C1D0A8-F1
#
_entry.id   AF-A0A3C1D0A8-F1
#
_cell.length_a   1.000
_cell.length_b   1.000
_cell.length_c   1.000
_cell.angle_alpha   90.00
_cell.angle_beta   90.00
_cell.angle_gamma   90.00
#
_symmetry.space_group_name_H-M   'P 1'
#
loop_
_entity.id
_entity.type
_entity.pdbx_description
1 polymer ?
#
loop_
_entity_poly.entity_id
_entity_poly.type
_entity_poly.pdbx_seq_one_letter_code
_entity_poly.pdbx_strand_id
1 'polypeptide(L)'
;GQAEAARSLGLSQWQAMRKVVFPQGIKNAIPALTNELIINIKDSSVLSVIGVFDLMYATTTVAGVYYRQMEVYCVALVVYLILTLVASRLLEAFGKKLGAEAPATLPSSN
;
A
#
# COMPACT_ATOMS: atom_id res chain seq x y z
N GLY A 1 30.34 -5.01 -14.80
CA GLY A 1 29.15 -5.21 -13.94
C GLY A 1 29.28 -6.46 -13.09
N GLN A 2 28.61 -6.53 -11.92
CA GLN A 2 28.67 -7.71 -11.02
C GLN A 2 28.33 -9.04 -11.74
N ALA A 3 27.41 -8.99 -12.71
CA ALA A 3 27.06 -10.12 -13.57
C ALA A 3 28.18 -10.49 -14.58
N GLU A 4 28.92 -9.52 -15.11
CA GLU A 4 30.05 -9.75 -16.02
C GLU A 4 31.27 -10.29 -15.27
N ALA A 5 31.52 -9.83 -14.04
CA ALA A 5 32.58 -10.37 -13.18
C ALA A 5 32.31 -11.83 -12.77
N ALA A 6 31.04 -12.18 -12.52
CA ALA A 6 30.63 -13.56 -12.25
C ALA A 6 30.82 -14.48 -13.48
N ARG A 7 30.53 -13.98 -14.69
CA ARG A 7 30.82 -14.70 -15.93
C ARG A 7 32.31 -14.89 -16.18
N SER A 8 33.15 -13.90 -15.87
CA SER A 8 34.62 -14.03 -15.97
C SER A 8 35.22 -15.02 -14.96
N LEU A 9 34.50 -15.33 -13.87
CA LEU A 9 34.85 -16.37 -12.90
C LEU A 9 34.31 -17.77 -13.29
N GLY A 10 33.77 -17.92 -14.49
CA GLY A 10 33.23 -19.19 -15.00
C GLY A 10 31.87 -19.60 -14.41
N LEU A 11 31.16 -18.68 -13.73
CA LEU A 11 29.83 -18.96 -13.20
C LEU A 11 28.78 -18.93 -14.32
N SER A 12 27.87 -19.90 -14.31
CA SER A 12 26.71 -19.88 -15.20
C SER A 12 25.78 -18.71 -14.87
N GLN A 13 24.98 -18.25 -15.83
CA GLN A 13 23.99 -17.17 -15.65
C GLN A 13 23.13 -17.36 -14.39
N TRP A 14 22.73 -18.60 -14.14
CA TRP A 14 21.90 -18.99 -12.99
C TRP A 14 22.68 -18.90 -11.67
N GLN A 15 23.94 -19.33 -11.66
CA GLN A 15 24.83 -19.22 -10.50
C GLN A 15 25.16 -17.75 -10.18
N ALA A 16 25.43 -16.93 -11.19
CA ALA A 16 25.66 -15.51 -11.05
C ALA A 16 24.42 -14.78 -10.47
N MET A 17 23.22 -15.11 -10.97
CA MET A 17 21.98 -14.51 -10.48
C MET A 17 21.73 -14.84 -9.01
N ARG A 18 21.78 -16.13 -8.63
CA ARG A 18 21.47 -16.57 -7.25
C ARG A 18 22.52 -16.15 -6.23
N LYS A 19 23.82 -16.17 -6.59
CA LYS A 19 24.90 -15.89 -5.63
C LYS A 19 25.30 -14.43 -5.55
N VAL A 20 25.12 -13.65 -6.61
CA VAL A 20 25.65 -12.28 -6.69
C VAL A 20 24.52 -11.26 -6.81
N VAL A 21 23.70 -11.36 -7.85
CA VAL A 21 22.74 -10.30 -8.20
C VAL A 21 21.53 -10.29 -7.25
N PHE A 22 20.95 -11.45 -6.97
CA PHE A 22 19.76 -11.58 -6.13
C PHE A 22 19.98 -11.12 -4.68
N PRO A 23 21.00 -11.60 -3.94
CA PRO A 23 21.25 -11.12 -2.57
C PRO A 23 21.62 -9.64 -2.51
N GLN A 24 22.22 -9.08 -3.57
CA GLN A 24 22.50 -7.64 -3.64
C GLN A 24 21.25 -6.82 -3.97
N GLY A 25 20.41 -7.31 -4.87
CA GLY A 25 19.14 -6.70 -5.21
C GLY A 25 18.20 -6.61 -4.01
N ILE A 26 18.09 -7.68 -3.22
CA ILE A 26 17.28 -7.69 -1.98
C ILE A 26 17.79 -6.67 -0.97
N LYS A 27 19.11 -6.60 -0.74
CA LYS A 27 19.71 -5.65 0.19
C LYS A 27 19.43 -4.19 -0.18
N ASN A 28 19.26 -3.91 -1.47
CA ASN A 28 18.92 -2.57 -1.96
C ASN A 28 17.40 -2.32 -2.02
N ALA A 29 16.61 -3.35 -2.33
CA ALA A 29 15.16 -3.25 -2.45
C ALA A 29 14.45 -3.15 -1.10
N ILE A 30 14.90 -3.89 -0.07
CA ILE A 30 14.28 -3.87 1.26
C ILE A 30 14.25 -2.46 1.87
N PRO A 31 15.36 -1.70 1.91
CA PRO A 31 15.36 -0.33 2.42
C PRO A 31 14.39 0.59 1.66
N ALA A 32 14.35 0.50 0.33
CA ALA A 32 13.47 1.31 -0.50
C ALA A 32 11.98 0.97 -0.26
N LEU A 33 11.64 -0.33 -0.23
CA LEU A 33 10.28 -0.80 0.07
C LEU A 33 9.83 -0.39 1.48
N THR A 34 10.75 -0.43 2.44
CA THR A 34 10.45 -0.02 3.82
C THR A 34 10.14 1.46 3.89
N ASN A 35 10.90 2.30 3.17
CA ASN A 35 10.65 3.73 3.13
C ASN A 35 9.28 4.05 2.50
N GLU A 36 8.96 3.43 1.37
CA GLU A 36 7.65 3.58 0.70
C GLU A 36 6.48 3.07 1.56
N LEU A 37 6.67 1.96 2.28
CA LEU A 37 5.66 1.44 3.20
C LEU A 37 5.38 2.41 4.34
N ILE A 38 6.43 2.99 4.94
CA ILE A 38 6.30 3.96 6.04
C ILE A 38 5.54 5.20 5.57
N ILE A 39 5.86 5.73 4.39
CA ILE A 39 5.19 6.90 3.81
C ILE A 39 3.70 6.57 3.57
N ASN A 40 3.40 5.44 2.93
CA ASN A 40 2.02 5.04 2.67
C ASN A 40 1.20 4.85 3.97
N ILE A 41 1.77 4.21 4.99
CA ILE A 41 1.11 4.05 6.29
C ILE A 41 0.84 5.41 6.93
N LYS A 42 1.82 6.32 6.88
CA LYS A 42 1.69 7.66 7.44
C LYS A 42 0.59 8.47 6.75
N ASP A 43 0.61 8.52 5.42
CA ASP A 43 -0.36 9.30 4.66
C ASP A 43 -1.78 8.73 4.80
N SER A 44 -1.90 7.40 4.78
CA SER A 44 -3.20 6.74 4.92
C SER A 44 -3.78 6.87 6.33
N SER A 45 -2.94 6.85 7.38
CA SER A 45 -3.38 7.04 8.76
C SER A 45 -3.78 8.49 9.05
N VAL A 46 -3.01 9.47 8.59
CA VAL A 46 -3.35 10.90 8.73
C VAL A 46 -4.69 11.21 8.05
N LEU A 47 -4.89 10.75 6.81
CA LEU A 47 -6.14 10.97 6.08
C LEU A 47 -7.35 10.31 6.76
N SER A 48 -7.20 9.06 7.22
CA SER A 48 -8.26 8.33 7.91
C SER A 48 -8.69 9.01 9.21
N VAL A 49 -7.71 9.48 10.00
CA VAL A 49 -7.97 10.17 11.28
C VAL A 49 -8.74 11.48 11.05
N ILE A 50 -8.31 12.31 10.09
CA ILE A 50 -9.01 13.57 9.77
C ILE A 50 -10.45 13.29 9.31
N GLY A 51 -10.64 12.33 8.40
CA GLY A 51 -11.97 11.98 7.89
C GLY A 51 -12.93 11.48 8.98
N VAL A 52 -12.43 10.68 9.92
CA VAL A 52 -13.23 10.22 11.09
C VAL A 52 -13.58 11.38 12.00
N PHE A 53 -12.63 12.28 12.28
CA PHE A 53 -12.89 13.44 13.14
C PHE A 53 -13.94 14.38 12.54
N ASP A 54 -13.84 14.71 11.26
CA ASP A 54 -14.81 15.57 10.58
C ASP A 54 -16.22 14.94 10.57
N LEU A 55 -16.29 13.63 10.27
CA LEU A 55 -17.56 12.90 10.31
C LEU A 55 -18.18 12.90 11.71
N MET A 56 -17.36 12.65 12.75
CA MET A 56 -17.83 12.63 14.13
C MET A 56 -18.25 14.03 14.61
N TYR A 57 -17.52 15.07 14.20
CA TYR A 57 -17.87 16.45 14.51
C TYR A 57 -19.22 16.84 13.89
N ALA A 58 -19.43 16.52 12.61
CA ALA A 58 -20.71 16.72 11.95
C ALA A 58 -21.85 15.93 12.63
N THR A 59 -21.58 14.66 12.97
CA THR A 59 -22.55 13.78 13.64
C THR A 59 -22.97 14.31 15.00
N THR A 60 -22.00 14.71 15.84
CA THR A 60 -22.28 15.26 17.19
C THR A 60 -23.01 16.59 17.13
N THR A 61 -22.70 17.45 16.15
CA THR A 61 -23.41 18.71 15.90
C THR A 61 -24.88 18.45 15.57
N VAL A 62 -25.17 17.56 14.64
CA VAL A 62 -26.55 17.21 14.25
C VAL A 62 -27.28 16.51 15.40
N ALA A 63 -26.62 15.60 16.11
CA ALA A 63 -27.20 14.91 17.26
C ALA A 63 -27.58 15.88 18.41
N GLY A 64 -26.80 16.94 18.62
CA GLY A 64 -27.09 17.99 19.59
C GLY A 64 -28.27 18.89 19.21
N VAL A 65 -28.45 19.17 17.91
CA VAL A 65 -29.57 19.99 17.42
C VAL A 65 -30.90 19.26 17.50
N TYR A 66 -30.94 18.00 17.08
CA TYR A 66 -32.19 17.23 16.98
C TYR A 66 -32.51 16.40 18.23
N TYR A 67 -31.61 16.35 19.23
CA TYR A 67 -31.71 15.50 20.44
C TYR A 67 -31.99 14.01 20.17
N ARG A 68 -31.79 13.54 18.92
CA ARG A 68 -32.03 12.16 18.47
C ARG A 68 -30.71 11.44 18.24
N GLN A 69 -29.98 11.16 19.31
CA GLN A 69 -28.63 10.58 19.23
C GLN A 69 -28.61 9.21 18.54
N MET A 70 -29.49 8.29 18.90
CA MET A 70 -29.46 6.92 18.34
C MET A 70 -29.58 6.89 16.82
N GLU A 71 -30.49 7.67 16.25
CA GLU A 71 -30.72 7.70 14.81
C GLU A 71 -29.58 8.38 14.05
N VAL A 72 -29.06 9.48 14.59
CA VAL A 72 -27.96 10.22 13.97
C VAL A 72 -26.67 9.40 13.98
N TYR A 73 -26.38 8.66 15.06
CA TYR A 73 -25.26 7.73 15.10
C TYR A 73 -25.44 6.52 14.19
N CYS A 74 -26.67 5.99 14.05
CA CYS A 74 -26.96 4.93 13.07
C CYS A 74 -26.67 5.38 11.63
N VAL A 75 -27.10 6.59 11.25
CA VAL A 75 -26.80 7.17 9.92
C VAL A 75 -25.30 7.39 9.75
N ALA A 76 -24.62 7.93 10.76
CA ALA A 76 -23.16 8.12 10.71
C ALA A 76 -22.40 6.80 10.54
N LEU A 77 -22.87 5.72 11.16
CA LEU A 77 -22.29 4.38 11.02
C LEU A 77 -22.44 3.83 9.60
N VAL A 78 -23.61 4.03 8.98
CA VAL A 78 -23.84 3.64 7.57
C VAL A 78 -22.97 4.49 6.63
N VAL A 79 -22.88 5.80 6.85
CA VAL A 79 -22.03 6.70 6.06
C VAL A 79 -20.56 6.32 6.19
N TYR A 80 -20.09 6.06 7.41
CA TYR A 80 -18.74 5.57 7.67
C TYR A 80 -18.45 4.28 6.92
N LEU A 81 -19.37 3.30 6.98
CA LEU A 81 -19.24 2.03 6.26
C LEU A 81 -19.14 2.23 4.74
N ILE A 82 -19.99 3.09 4.16
CA ILE A 82 -19.93 3.41 2.72
C ILE A 82 -18.59 4.07 2.36
N LEU A 83 -18.14 5.05 3.15
CA LEU A 83 -16.85 5.71 2.93
C LEU A 83 -15.70 4.71 3.00
N THR A 84 -15.68 3.82 3.99
CA THR A 84 -14.67 2.76 4.11
C THR A 84 -14.69 1.82 2.90
N LEU A 85 -15.87 1.36 2.46
CA LEU A 85 -15.99 0.48 1.30
C LEU A 85 -15.52 1.17 0.01
N VAL A 86 -15.90 2.44 -0.19
CA VAL A 86 -15.48 3.24 -1.36
C VAL A 86 -13.97 3.47 -1.34
N ALA A 87 -13.40 3.80 -0.18
CA ALA A 87 -11.96 3.98 -0.01
C ALA A 87 -11.20 2.67 -0.30
N SER A 88 -11.65 1.53 0.25
CA SER A 88 -11.05 0.22 -0.04
C SER A 88 -11.08 -0.12 -1.54
N ARG A 89 -12.21 0.15 -2.22
CA ARG A 89 -12.35 -0.10 -3.65
C ARG A 89 -11.52 0.84 -4.51
N LEU A 90 -11.39 2.11 -4.12
CA LEU A 90 -10.47 3.06 -4.73
C LEU A 90 -9.04 2.58 -4.58
N LEU A 91 -8.63 2.15 -3.38
CA LEU A 91 -7.28 1.64 -3.14
C LEU A 91 -6.97 0.40 -4.00
N GLU A 92 -7.92 -0.54 -4.11
CA GLU A 92 -7.82 -1.69 -5.02
C GLU A 92 -7.73 -1.27 -6.50
N ALA A 93 -8.53 -0.29 -6.91
CA ALA A 93 -8.53 0.22 -8.29
C ALA A 93 -7.24 0.98 -8.63
N PHE A 94 -6.73 1.79 -7.69
CA PHE A 94 -5.45 2.48 -7.81
C PHE A 94 -4.28 1.49 -7.81
N GLY A 95 -4.31 0.45 -6.95
CA GLY A 95 -3.34 -0.63 -6.96
C GLY A 95 -3.31 -1.41 -8.29
N LYS A 96 -4.48 -1.65 -8.89
CA LYS A 96 -4.59 -2.22 -10.25
C LYS A 96 -4.07 -1.28 -11.34
N LYS A 97 -4.28 0.03 -11.21
CA LYS A 97 -3.79 1.03 -12.17
C LYS A 97 -2.30 1.32 -12.08
N LEU A 98 -1.71 1.21 -10.88
CA LEU A 98 -0.29 1.42 -10.64
C LEU A 98 0.57 0.22 -11.06
N GLY A 99 -0.05 -0.87 -11.53
CA GLY A 99 0.70 -2.06 -11.92
C GLY A 99 1.55 -2.56 -10.76
N ALA A 100 0.99 -2.57 -9.54
CA ALA A 100 1.56 -3.35 -8.42
C ALA A 100 1.37 -4.85 -8.72
N GLU A 101 1.95 -5.26 -9.84
CA GLU A 101 2.13 -6.62 -10.26
C GLU A 101 3.21 -7.17 -9.33
N ALA A 102 2.84 -8.19 -8.56
CA ALA A 102 3.80 -9.03 -7.86
C ALA A 102 4.96 -9.36 -8.83
N PRO A 103 6.22 -9.33 -8.38
CA PRO A 103 7.37 -9.49 -9.27
C PRO A 103 7.37 -10.91 -9.85
N ALA A 104 6.84 -11.07 -11.05
CA ALA A 104 6.72 -12.38 -11.70
C ALA A 104 6.88 -12.28 -13.22
N THR A 105 8.05 -11.83 -13.70
CA THR A 105 8.58 -12.33 -14.97
C THR A 105 10.10 -12.41 -14.91
N LEU A 106 10.65 -13.58 -14.58
CA LEU A 106 11.97 -13.97 -15.08
C LEU A 106 11.79 -14.27 -16.58
N PRO A 107 12.44 -13.54 -17.51
CA PRO A 107 12.37 -13.88 -18.92
C PRO A 107 13.09 -15.20 -19.17
N SER A 108 12.34 -16.21 -19.61
CA SER A 108 12.89 -17.42 -20.22
C SER A 108 13.49 -17.03 -21.57
N SER A 109 14.82 -17.06 -21.65
CA SER A 109 15.54 -16.96 -22.92
C SER A 109 15.37 -18.27 -23.67
N ASN A 110 14.78 -18.21 -24.87
CA ASN A 110 15.26 -19.05 -25.98
C ASN A 110 16.61 -18.52 -26.45
#